data_AF-A0A1R1XFQ6-F1
#
_entry.id   AF-A0A1R1XFQ6-F1
#
_cell.length_a   1.000
_cell.length_b   1.000
_cell.length_c   1.000
_cell.angle_alpha   90.00
_cell.angle_beta   90.00
_cell.angle_gamma   90.00
#
_symmetry.space_group_name_H-M   'P 1'
#
loop_
_entity.id
_entity.type
_entity.pdbx_description
1 polymer ?
#
loop_
_entity_poly.entity_id
_entity_poly.type
_entity_poly.pdbx_seq_one_letter_code
_entity_poly.pdbx_strand_id
1 'polypeptide(L)'
;MELVNLKAELYERINALQSGSTSYGLVVDASGNAVKQISRLPVFQGKTIAFNRWINGVMEIFENYPILKYFHKRALIVESLKGTARECYDAEPDSYVADWNRF
;
A
#
# COMPACT_ATOMS: atom_id res chain seq x y z
N MET A 1 15.18 -20.60 26.62
CA MET A 1 15.46 -21.35 25.36
C MET A 1 14.45 -21.01 24.26
N GLU A 2 13.24 -20.55 24.60
CA GLU A 2 12.14 -20.27 23.65
C GLU A 2 12.40 -19.09 22.69
N LEU A 3 13.03 -18.00 23.15
CA LEU A 3 13.30 -16.82 22.30
C LEU A 3 14.24 -17.13 21.12
N VAL A 4 15.20 -18.04 21.34
CA VAL A 4 16.17 -18.44 20.33
C VAL A 4 15.50 -19.30 19.25
N ASN A 5 14.57 -20.18 19.66
CA ASN A 5 13.79 -21.01 18.75
C ASN A 5 12.86 -20.15 17.88
N LEU A 6 12.18 -19.16 18.47
CA LEU A 6 11.32 -18.24 17.73
C LEU A 6 12.10 -17.41 16.70
N LYS A 7 13.30 -16.95 17.06
CA LYS A 7 14.17 -16.21 16.14
C LYS A 7 14.59 -17.09 14.96
N ALA A 8 14.97 -18.34 15.22
CA ALA A 8 15.36 -19.28 14.17
C ALA A 8 14.20 -19.58 13.20
N GLU A 9 13.00 -19.80 13.74
CA GLU A 9 11.80 -20.08 12.93
C GLU A 9 11.44 -18.90 12.01
N LEU A 10 11.55 -17.66 12.51
CA LEU A 10 11.30 -16.46 11.71
C LEU A 10 12.31 -16.31 10.56
N TYR A 11 13.59 -16.58 10.83
CA TYR A 11 14.62 -16.52 9.80
C TYR A 11 14.41 -17.59 8.71
N GLU A 12 14.01 -18.80 9.07
CA GLU A 12 13.67 -19.83 8.07
C GLU A 12 12.48 -19.42 7.20
N ARG A 13 11.40 -18.90 7.80
CA ARG A 13 10.22 -18.44 7.05
C ARG A 13 10.57 -17.35 6.04
N ILE A 14 11.42 -16.39 6.42
CA ILE A 14 11.87 -15.31 5.52
C ILE A 14 12.68 -15.89 4.35
N ASN A 15 13.61 -16.80 4.62
CA ASN A 15 14.43 -17.43 3.58
C ASN A 15 13.59 -18.26 2.60
N ALA A 16 12.60 -19.02 3.10
CA ALA A 16 11.70 -19.81 2.26
C ALA A 16 10.85 -18.94 1.31
N LEU A 17 10.42 -17.76 1.77
CA LEU A 17 9.68 -16.80 0.94
C LEU A 17 10.56 -16.16 -0.14
N GLN A 18 11.86 -15.98 0.13
CA GLN A 18 12.81 -15.43 -0.84
C GLN A 18 13.31 -16.48 -1.84
N SER A 19 13.46 -17.74 -1.44
CA SER A 19 13.94 -18.83 -2.30
C SER A 19 12.87 -19.41 -3.22
N GLY A 20 11.59 -19.15 -2.97
CA GLY A 20 10.47 -19.57 -3.82
C GLY A 20 10.28 -18.75 -5.10
N SER A 21 11.08 -17.70 -5.32
CA SER A 21 10.96 -16.82 -6.49
C SER A 21 11.76 -17.34 -7.69
N THR A 22 11.54 -18.60 -8.08
CA THR A 22 11.88 -19.08 -9.43
C THR A 22 10.89 -18.51 -10.43
N SER A 23 11.31 -17.45 -11.13
CA SER A 23 11.02 -17.15 -12.53
C SER A 23 9.67 -17.67 -13.07
N TYR A 24 8.57 -17.09 -12.61
CA TYR A 24 7.36 -17.00 -13.42
C TYR A 24 7.52 -15.78 -14.32
N GLY A 25 7.49 -16.06 -15.62
CA GLY A 25 7.77 -15.10 -16.68
C GLY A 25 6.94 -13.83 -16.57
N LEU A 26 7.50 -12.79 -17.20
CA LEU A 26 6.83 -11.56 -17.58
C LEU A 26 5.49 -11.87 -18.26
N VAL A 27 4.43 -12.04 -17.47
CA VAL A 27 3.15 -11.48 -17.84
C VAL A 27 3.18 -10.12 -17.17
N VAL A 28 3.64 -9.12 -17.93
CA VAL A 28 3.41 -7.71 -17.63
C VAL A 28 1.91 -7.52 -17.77
N ASP A 29 1.18 -7.93 -16.73
CA ASP A 29 -0.23 -7.64 -16.56
C ASP A 29 -0.38 -6.13 -16.72
N ALA A 30 -1.28 -5.70 -17.59
CA ALA A 30 -1.56 -4.30 -17.92
C ALA A 30 -1.74 -3.38 -16.68
N SER A 31 -1.98 -3.96 -15.50
CA SER A 31 -1.92 -3.32 -14.18
C SER A 31 -0.59 -2.63 -13.88
N GLY A 32 0.55 -3.24 -14.21
CA GLY A 32 1.87 -2.64 -13.98
C GLY A 32 2.12 -1.40 -14.84
N ASN A 33 1.45 -1.29 -15.99
CA ASN A 33 1.57 -0.15 -16.90
C ASN A 33 0.61 0.99 -16.53
N ALA A 34 -0.58 0.68 -16.00
CA ALA A 34 -1.49 1.68 -15.45
C ALA A 34 -0.92 2.38 -14.20
N VAL A 35 -0.22 1.61 -13.33
CA VAL A 35 0.54 2.18 -12.21
C VAL A 35 1.72 3.04 -12.69
N LYS A 36 2.31 2.76 -13.86
CA LYS A 36 3.31 3.65 -14.49
C LYS A 36 2.70 4.95 -15.04
N GLN A 37 1.40 4.98 -15.36
CA GLN A 37 0.72 6.18 -15.84
C GLN A 37 0.25 7.11 -14.70
N ILE A 38 -0.26 6.57 -13.58
CA ILE A 38 -0.44 7.39 -12.37
C ILE A 38 0.90 7.47 -11.66
N SER A 39 1.68 8.47 -12.02
CA SER A 39 3.00 8.63 -11.41
C SER A 39 2.89 8.89 -9.91
N ARG A 40 1.92 9.70 -9.43
CA ARG A 40 1.73 10.05 -8.00
C ARG A 40 0.32 10.58 -7.69
N LEU A 41 -0.16 10.31 -6.48
CA LEU A 41 -1.29 11.05 -5.89
C LEU A 41 -0.80 12.38 -5.26
N PRO A 42 -1.68 13.39 -5.11
CA PRO A 42 -1.39 14.57 -4.30
C PRO A 42 -1.00 14.17 -2.88
N VAL A 43 0.00 14.84 -2.30
CA VAL A 43 0.47 14.53 -0.94
C VAL A 43 -0.52 15.05 0.11
N PHE A 44 -0.77 14.26 1.15
CA PHE A 44 -1.52 14.68 2.33
C PHE A 44 -0.65 14.67 3.59
N GLN A 45 -0.62 15.81 4.28
CA GLN A 45 0.20 16.03 5.48
C GLN A 45 -0.62 16.05 6.78
N GLY A 46 -1.91 15.68 6.75
CA GLY A 46 -2.75 15.65 7.96
C GLY A 46 -3.45 16.96 8.30
N LYS A 47 -3.54 17.91 7.36
CA LYS A 47 -4.28 19.16 7.56
C LYS A 47 -5.78 18.94 7.35
N THR A 48 -6.56 18.92 8.43
CA THR A 48 -8.01 18.65 8.39
C THR A 48 -8.77 19.52 7.39
N ILE A 49 -8.45 20.82 7.31
CA ILE A 49 -9.09 21.77 6.37
C ILE A 49 -8.86 21.41 4.89
N ALA A 50 -7.79 20.68 4.59
CA ALA A 50 -7.44 20.26 3.24
C ALA A 50 -7.94 18.85 2.90
N PHE A 51 -8.49 18.10 3.88
CA PHE A 51 -8.87 16.70 3.70
C PHE A 51 -9.89 16.50 2.58
N ASN A 52 -11.01 17.23 2.61
CA ASN A 52 -12.06 17.11 1.59
C ASN A 52 -11.54 17.42 0.18
N ARG A 53 -10.67 18.42 0.04
CA ARG A 53 -10.04 18.75 -1.25
C ARG A 53 -9.13 17.62 -1.72
N TRP A 54 -8.34 17.07 -0.81
CA TRP A 54 -7.40 16.00 -1.11
C TRP A 54 -8.13 14.71 -1.50
N ILE A 55 -9.09 14.24 -0.72
CA ILE A 55 -9.80 12.98 -0.98
C ILE A 55 -10.61 13.06 -2.29
N ASN A 56 -11.26 14.18 -2.58
CA ASN A 56 -11.97 14.37 -3.84
C ASN A 56 -11.02 14.27 -5.05
N GLY A 57 -9.84 14.88 -4.97
CA GLY A 57 -8.83 14.76 -6.03
C GLY A 57 -8.27 13.34 -6.19
N VAL A 58 -8.08 12.61 -5.09
CA VAL A 58 -7.69 11.18 -5.14
C VAL A 58 -8.79 10.33 -5.79
N MET A 59 -10.05 10.56 -5.45
CA MET A 59 -11.19 9.83 -6.02
C MET A 59 -11.33 10.09 -7.52
N GLU A 60 -11.22 11.34 -7.96
CA GLU A 60 -11.23 11.70 -9.39
C GLU A 60 -10.12 10.97 -10.16
N ILE A 61 -8.91 10.86 -9.58
CA ILE A 61 -7.84 10.07 -10.17
C ILE A 61 -8.27 8.59 -10.27
N PHE A 62 -8.80 7.99 -9.21
CA PHE A 62 -9.19 6.57 -9.27
C PHE A 62 -10.35 6.27 -10.22
N GLU A 63 -11.27 7.21 -10.44
CA GLU A 63 -12.33 7.10 -11.44
C GLU A 63 -11.78 7.09 -12.87
N ASN A 64 -10.72 7.87 -13.13
CA ASN A 64 -10.04 7.90 -14.44
C ASN A 64 -9.18 6.66 -14.72
N TYR A 65 -8.92 5.82 -13.71
CA TYR A 65 -8.10 4.62 -13.84
C TYR A 65 -8.80 3.39 -13.25
N PRO A 66 -9.90 2.92 -13.87
CA PRO A 66 -10.74 1.84 -13.34
C PRO A 66 -10.03 0.48 -13.27
N ILE A 67 -8.91 0.31 -14.00
CA ILE A 67 -8.09 -0.90 -13.98
C ILE A 67 -7.32 -1.09 -12.66
N LEU A 68 -7.21 -0.05 -11.83
CA LEU A 68 -6.53 -0.15 -10.54
C LEU A 68 -7.30 -1.03 -9.56
N LYS A 69 -6.72 -2.18 -9.24
CA LYS A 69 -7.20 -3.05 -8.14
C LYS A 69 -7.03 -2.36 -6.78
N TYR A 70 -7.83 -2.77 -5.80
CA TYR A 70 -7.81 -2.21 -4.43
C TYR A 70 -6.40 -2.17 -3.81
N PHE A 71 -5.60 -3.22 -4.01
CA PHE A 71 -4.22 -3.25 -3.52
C PHE A 71 -3.38 -2.06 -4.04
N HIS A 72 -3.48 -1.74 -5.33
CA HIS A 72 -2.74 -0.62 -5.92
C HIS A 72 -3.25 0.73 -5.41
N LYS A 73 -4.58 0.88 -5.27
CA LYS A 73 -5.18 2.10 -4.71
C LYS A 73 -4.68 2.38 -3.30
N ARG A 74 -4.64 1.35 -2.44
CA ARG A 74 -4.09 1.45 -1.08
C ARG A 74 -2.61 1.84 -1.08
N ALA A 75 -1.79 1.17 -1.89
CA ALA A 75 -0.37 1.48 -1.99
C ALA A 75 -0.13 2.96 -2.38
N LEU A 76 -0.89 3.47 -3.36
CA LEU A 76 -0.83 4.86 -3.79
C LEU A 76 -1.25 5.84 -2.68
N ILE A 77 -2.34 5.55 -1.95
CA ILE A 77 -2.75 6.40 -0.82
C ILE A 77 -1.64 6.43 0.22
N VAL A 78 -1.14 5.28 0.65
CA VAL A 78 -0.11 5.14 1.69
C VAL A 78 1.20 5.84 1.30
N GLU A 79 1.58 5.81 0.02
CA GLU A 79 2.74 6.54 -0.50
C GLU A 79 2.54 8.06 -0.41
N SER A 80 1.31 8.54 -0.62
CA SER A 80 0.95 9.97 -0.63
C SER A 80 0.82 10.58 0.77
N LEU A 81 0.67 9.76 1.82
CA LEU A 81 0.65 10.24 3.20
C LEU A 81 2.05 10.65 3.65
N LYS A 82 2.16 11.81 4.30
CA LYS A 82 3.39 12.36 4.90
C LYS A 82 3.07 13.02 6.24
N GLY A 83 4.10 13.29 7.05
CA GLY A 83 3.97 13.98 8.33
C GLY A 83 2.97 13.29 9.26
N THR A 84 2.13 14.08 9.93
CA THR A 84 1.16 13.57 10.91
C THR A 84 0.15 12.59 10.31
N ALA A 85 -0.24 12.74 9.03
CA ALA A 85 -1.10 11.76 8.38
C ALA A 85 -0.44 10.38 8.25
N ARG A 86 0.88 10.36 7.98
CA ARG A 86 1.63 9.11 7.89
C ARG A 86 1.80 8.49 9.28
N GLU A 87 2.13 9.30 10.27
CA GLU A 87 2.25 8.88 11.67
C GLU A 87 0.94 8.28 12.20
N CYS A 88 -0.21 8.91 11.90
CA CYS A 88 -1.52 8.37 12.25
C CYS A 88 -1.78 7.02 11.56
N TYR A 89 -1.43 6.89 10.28
CA TYR A 89 -1.59 5.63 9.54
C TYR A 89 -0.76 4.50 10.14
N ASP A 90 0.51 4.76 10.45
CA ASP A 90 1.43 3.75 11.01
C ASP A 90 1.09 3.40 12.48
N ALA A 91 0.30 4.22 13.18
CA ALA A 91 -0.14 3.98 14.56
C ALA A 91 -1.41 3.12 14.67
N GLU A 92 -2.20 3.01 13.59
CA GLU A 92 -3.43 2.21 13.58
C GLU A 92 -3.14 0.70 13.45
N PRO A 93 -3.88 -0.18 14.14
CA PRO A 93 -3.70 -1.63 14.00
C PRO A 93 -4.01 -2.11 12.58
N ASP A 94 -3.24 -3.09 12.08
CA ASP A 94 -3.41 -3.68 10.74
C ASP A 94 -4.85 -4.16 10.44
N SER A 95 -5.62 -4.49 11.47
CA SER A 95 -7.03 -4.90 11.36
C SER A 95 -7.95 -3.80 10.82
N TYR A 96 -7.59 -2.52 10.98
CA TYR A 96 -8.37 -1.38 10.49
C TYR A 96 -8.11 -1.08 9.01
N VAL A 97 -6.93 -1.44 8.50
CA VAL A 97 -6.50 -1.19 7.11
C VAL A 97 -6.71 -2.39 6.16
N ALA A 98 -7.25 -3.49 6.69
CA ALA A 98 -7.45 -4.74 5.95
C ALA A 98 -8.56 -4.66 4.89
N ASP A 99 -9.64 -3.91 5.15
CA ASP A 99 -10.80 -3.74 4.25
C ASP A 99 -10.86 -2.32 3.69
N TRP A 100 -11.07 -2.19 2.38
CA TRP A 100 -11.22 -0.90 1.71
C TRP A 100 -12.38 -0.08 2.27
N ASN A 101 -13.49 -0.72 2.65
CA ASN A 101 -14.64 0.00 3.20
C ASN A 101 -14.39 0.55 4.61
N ARG A 102 -13.27 0.16 5.24
CA ARG A 102 -12.85 0.59 6.57
C ARG A 102 -11.60 1.48 6.54
N PHE A 103 -10.97 1.61 5.38
CA PHE A 103 -9.81 2.46 5.11
C PHE A 103 -10.26 3.90 4.88
#